data_AF-A0A7C2RTV7-F1
#
_entry.id   AF-A0A7C2RTV7-F1
#
_cell.length_a   1.000
_cell.length_b   1.000
_cell.length_c   1.000
_cell.angle_alpha   90.00
_cell.angle_beta   90.00
_cell.angle_gamma   90.00
#
_symmetry.space_group_name_H-M   'P 1'
#
loop_
_entity.id
_entity.type
_entity.pdbx_description
1 polymer ?
#
loop_
_entity_poly.entity_id
_entity_poly.type
_entity_poly.pdbx_seq_one_letter_code
_entity_poly.pdbx_strand_id
1 'polypeptide(L)'
;MLQSELWRELDATSREGSRIALKLETKGLILREKELYEGRWTYRLFPKRKPASLNSIIDSPCLMCPNDPRCGAWSPISPNECPRLTAWILGEDQPETEISGED
;
A
#
# COMPACT_ATOMS: atom_id res chain seq x y z
N MET A 1 12.45 2.94 12.27
CA MET A 1 11.66 3.54 13.36
C MET A 1 11.55 2.52 14.49
N LEU A 2 11.54 2.94 15.76
CA LEU A 2 11.35 1.99 16.85
C LEU A 2 9.88 1.56 16.94
N GLN A 3 9.64 0.28 17.25
CA GLN A 3 8.30 -0.27 17.36
C GLN A 3 7.45 0.50 18.39
N SER A 4 8.01 0.82 19.56
CA SER A 4 7.32 1.58 20.62
C SER A 4 7.00 3.03 20.23
N GLU A 5 7.84 3.63 19.39
CA GLU A 5 7.66 4.99 18.87
C GLU A 5 6.51 5.02 17.86
N LEU A 6 6.52 4.10 16.88
CA LEU A 6 5.48 4.00 15.85
C LEU A 6 4.08 3.89 16.46
N TRP A 7 3.90 3.05 17.48
CA TRP A 7 2.58 2.85 18.07
C TRP A 7 2.09 4.07 18.85
N ARG A 8 3.00 4.82 19.47
CA ARG A 8 2.67 6.09 20.12
C ARG A 8 2.23 7.14 19.10
N GLU A 9 2.86 7.18 17.93
CA GLU A 9 2.47 8.08 16.83
C GLU A 9 1.11 7.71 16.22
N LEU A 10 0.78 6.42 16.19
CA LEU A 10 -0.48 5.89 15.65
C LEU A 10 -1.62 5.77 16.69
N ASP A 11 -1.42 6.31 17.90
CA ASP A 11 -2.36 6.20 19.03
C ASP A 11 -2.82 4.74 19.30
N ALA A 12 -1.88 3.80 19.19
CA ALA A 12 -2.11 2.37 19.39
C ALA A 12 -1.39 1.86 20.64
N THR A 13 -1.97 0.85 21.29
CA THR A 13 -1.31 0.25 22.45
C THR A 13 -0.11 -0.60 22.03
N SER A 14 0.89 -0.73 22.93
CA SER A 14 2.05 -1.61 22.71
C SER A 14 1.66 -3.05 22.39
N ARG A 15 0.54 -3.55 22.94
CA ARG A 15 0.02 -4.91 22.70
C ARG A 15 -0.54 -5.06 21.28
N GLU A 16 -1.38 -4.13 20.85
CA GLU A 16 -1.94 -4.11 19.50
C GLU A 16 -0.84 -3.95 18.47
N GLY A 17 0.02 -2.96 18.67
CA GLY A 17 1.14 -2.70 17.79
C GLY A 17 2.10 -3.89 17.66
N SER A 18 2.43 -4.57 18.76
CA SER A 18 3.25 -5.79 18.70
C SER A 18 2.59 -6.90 17.88
N ARG A 19 1.26 -7.08 18.01
CA ARG A 19 0.50 -8.05 17.21
C ARG A 19 0.50 -7.68 15.72
N ILE A 20 0.37 -6.40 15.41
CA ILE A 20 0.40 -5.89 14.02
C ILE A 20 1.79 -6.08 13.42
N ALA A 21 2.86 -5.67 14.12
CA ALA A 21 4.24 -5.88 13.68
C ALA A 21 4.54 -7.34 13.38
N LEU A 22 4.13 -8.26 14.26
CA LEU A 22 4.31 -9.69 14.02
C LEU A 22 3.56 -10.16 12.77
N LYS A 23 2.30 -9.77 12.59
CA LYS A 23 1.52 -10.09 11.38
C LYS A 23 2.17 -9.54 10.10
N LEU A 24 2.67 -8.31 10.13
CA LEU A 24 3.33 -7.67 8.99
C LEU A 24 4.65 -8.38 8.65
N GLU A 25 5.41 -8.80 9.66
CA GLU A 25 6.63 -9.59 9.48
C GLU A 25 6.31 -10.96 8.86
N THR A 26 5.30 -11.68 9.37
CA THR A 26 4.85 -12.96 8.80
C THR A 26 4.38 -12.81 7.35
N LYS A 27 3.73 -11.71 6.99
CA LYS A 27 3.33 -11.39 5.62
C LYS A 27 4.49 -10.92 4.72
N GLY A 28 5.70 -10.83 5.26
CA GLY A 28 6.89 -10.35 4.54
C GLY A 28 6.83 -8.88 4.14
N LEU A 29 6.02 -8.06 4.83
CA LEU A 29 5.84 -6.63 4.54
C LEU A 29 6.84 -5.75 5.30
N ILE A 30 7.39 -6.24 6.41
CA ILE A 30 8.42 -5.55 7.18
C ILE A 30 9.54 -6.53 7.57
N LEU A 31 10.66 -5.97 8.01
CA LEU A 31 11.71 -6.64 8.77
C LEU A 31 11.73 -6.07 10.18
N ARG A 32 11.95 -6.93 11.19
CA ARG A 32 12.11 -6.54 12.59
C ARG A 32 13.50 -6.93 13.06
N GLU A 33 14.26 -5.96 13.53
CA GLU A 33 15.59 -6.20 14.09
C GLU A 33 15.57 -5.86 15.58
N LYS A 34 16.08 -6.76 16.41
CA LYS A 34 16.12 -6.57 17.85
C LYS A 34 17.17 -5.51 18.20
N GLU A 35 16.79 -4.51 18.99
CA GLU A 35 17.65 -3.38 19.36
C GLU A 35 17.53 -3.08 20.84
N LEU A 36 18.65 -2.74 21.48
CA LEU A 36 18.67 -2.25 22.86
C LEU A 36 18.52 -0.73 22.83
N TYR A 37 17.42 -0.22 23.39
CA TYR A 37 17.14 1.20 23.47
C TYR A 37 16.84 1.57 24.93
N GLU A 38 17.60 2.52 25.48
CA GLU A 38 17.47 2.98 26.88
C GLU A 38 17.43 1.82 27.90
N GLY A 39 18.28 0.80 27.70
CA GLY A 39 18.35 -0.37 28.59
C GLY A 39 17.18 -1.35 28.48
N ARG A 40 16.26 -1.14 27.53
CA ARG A 40 15.15 -2.06 27.24
C ARG A 40 15.28 -2.63 25.84
N TRP A 41 15.05 -3.94 25.72
CA TRP A 41 14.98 -4.58 24.40
C TRP A 41 13.69 -4.19 23.68
N THR A 42 13.82 -3.74 22.44
CA THR A 42 12.73 -3.41 21.54
C THR A 42 13.05 -3.90 20.13
N TYR A 43 12.23 -3.55 19.16
CA TYR A 43 12.47 -3.84 17.76
C TYR A 43 12.51 -2.56 16.94
N ARG A 44 13.45 -2.48 16.01
CA ARG A 44 13.41 -1.54 14.90
C ARG A 44 12.64 -2.16 13.75
N LEU A 45 11.72 -1.39 13.20
CA LEU A 45 10.89 -1.79 12.06
C LEU A 45 11.45 -1.17 10.78
N PHE A 46 11.58 -1.99 9.74
CA PHE A 46 11.97 -1.58 8.40
C PHE A 46 10.90 -2.02 7.39
N PRO A 47 10.36 -1.13 6.55
CA PRO A 47 9.43 -1.53 5.50
C PRO A 47 10.16 -2.33 4.42
N LYS A 48 9.57 -3.44 3.97
CA LYS A 48 10.03 -4.15 2.77
C LYS A 48 9.31 -3.58 1.56
N ARG A 49 10.06 -2.97 0.64
CA ARG A 49 9.50 -2.57 -0.65
C ARG A 49 9.19 -3.83 -1.45
N LYS A 50 7.92 -4.04 -1.77
CA LYS A 50 7.53 -5.03 -2.78
C LYS A 50 7.77 -4.42 -4.16
N PRO A 51 8.35 -5.16 -5.12
CA PRO A 51 8.39 -4.69 -6.50
C PRO A 51 6.97 -4.45 -6.98
N ALA A 52 6.78 -3.39 -7.79
CA ALA A 52 5.52 -3.23 -8.51
C ALA A 52 5.30 -4.47 -9.38
N SER A 53 4.10 -5.02 -9.35
CA SER A 53 3.71 -6.18 -10.16
C SER A 53 2.75 -5.72 -11.24
N LEU A 54 2.68 -6.42 -12.38
CA LEU A 54 1.66 -6.09 -13.38
C LEU A 54 0.24 -6.19 -12.80
N ASN A 55 0.02 -7.10 -11.85
CA ASN A 55 -1.26 -7.25 -11.14
C ASN A 55 -1.70 -5.97 -10.41
N SER A 56 -0.78 -5.09 -9.98
CA SER A 56 -1.16 -3.85 -9.29
C SER A 56 -1.68 -2.76 -10.23
N ILE A 57 -1.59 -2.95 -11.55
CA ILE A 57 -2.04 -1.98 -12.55
C ILE A 57 -2.88 -2.62 -13.65
N ILE A 58 -3.24 -3.90 -13.55
CA ILE A 58 -3.86 -4.66 -14.66
C ILE A 58 -5.22 -4.07 -15.09
N ASP A 59 -5.95 -3.52 -14.14
CA ASP A 59 -7.24 -2.84 -14.39
C ASP A 59 -7.06 -1.33 -14.64
N SER A 60 -5.82 -0.86 -14.73
CA SER A 60 -5.54 0.56 -14.96
C SER A 60 -6.05 0.96 -16.35
N PRO A 61 -6.84 2.03 -16.47
CA PRO A 61 -7.36 2.50 -17.75
C PRO A 61 -6.25 2.92 -18.72
N CYS A 62 -5.04 3.18 -18.20
CA CYS A 62 -3.85 3.53 -18.97
C CYS A 62 -3.38 2.38 -19.88
N LEU A 63 -3.47 1.11 -19.44
CA LEU A 63 -2.93 -0.03 -20.21
C LEU A 63 -3.56 -0.20 -21.59
N MET A 64 -4.82 0.21 -21.74
CA MET A 64 -5.57 0.16 -22.99
C MET A 64 -6.06 1.55 -23.40
N CYS A 65 -5.36 2.61 -22.99
CA CYS A 65 -5.78 3.97 -23.26
C CYS A 65 -5.51 4.34 -24.73
N PRO A 66 -6.53 4.72 -25.53
CA PRO A 66 -6.33 5.12 -26.92
C PRO A 66 -5.53 6.43 -27.07
N ASN A 67 -5.41 7.19 -25.97
CA ASN A 67 -4.68 8.45 -25.94
C ASN A 67 -3.27 8.32 -25.36
N ASP A 68 -2.83 7.12 -24.96
CA ASP A 68 -1.51 6.88 -24.35
C ASP A 68 -0.34 7.53 -25.12
N PRO A 69 -0.24 7.42 -26.46
CA PRO A 69 0.87 8.02 -27.21
C PRO A 69 0.96 9.55 -27.15
N ARG A 70 -0.12 10.21 -26.71
CA ARG A 70 -0.23 11.67 -26.60
C ARG A 70 -0.37 12.13 -25.15
N CYS A 71 -0.46 11.19 -24.21
CA CYS A 71 -0.67 11.45 -22.79
C CYS A 71 0.67 11.75 -22.10
N GLY A 72 0.84 12.95 -21.55
CA GLY A 72 2.10 13.34 -20.92
C GLY A 72 1.92 14.50 -19.94
N ALA A 73 2.83 14.61 -18.96
CA ALA A 73 2.72 15.58 -17.87
C ALA A 73 2.52 17.04 -18.32
N TRP A 74 3.07 17.40 -19.49
CA TRP A 74 2.99 18.74 -20.09
C TRP A 74 2.29 18.78 -21.45
N SER A 75 1.55 17.72 -21.80
CA SER A 75 0.75 17.66 -23.01
C SER A 75 -0.67 18.18 -22.74
N PRO A 76 -1.39 18.69 -23.76
CA PRO A 76 -2.82 18.98 -23.64
C PRO A 76 -3.65 17.77 -23.16
N ILE A 77 -3.17 16.56 -23.43
CA ILE A 77 -3.68 15.33 -22.83
C ILE A 77 -2.70 14.94 -21.73
N SER A 78 -3.11 15.08 -20.47
CA SER A 78 -2.25 14.84 -19.32
C SER A 78 -2.85 13.81 -18.37
N PRO A 79 -2.03 12.93 -17.76
CA PRO A 79 -2.50 12.03 -16.72
C PRO A 79 -2.96 12.80 -15.47
N ASN A 80 -2.45 14.02 -15.24
CA ASN A 80 -2.74 14.81 -14.05
C ASN A 80 -4.21 15.27 -13.97
N GLU A 81 -4.88 15.37 -15.12
CA GLU A 81 -6.27 15.82 -15.24
C GLU A 81 -7.17 14.74 -15.88
N CYS A 82 -6.71 13.48 -15.90
CA CYS A 82 -7.41 12.39 -16.58
C CYS A 82 -8.57 11.84 -15.73
N PRO A 83 -9.84 11.99 -16.15
CA PRO A 83 -10.97 11.56 -15.33
C PRO A 83 -11.02 10.04 -15.12
N ARG A 84 -10.67 9.26 -16.16
CA ARG A 84 -10.61 7.79 -16.07
C ARG A 84 -9.58 7.31 -15.07
N LEU A 85 -8.39 7.92 -15.10
CA LEU A 85 -7.33 7.59 -14.14
C LEU A 85 -7.74 7.95 -12.72
N THR A 86 -8.37 9.12 -12.53
CA THR A 86 -8.91 9.54 -11.23
C THR A 86 -9.97 8.59 -10.70
N ALA A 87 -10.98 8.23 -11.50
CA ALA A 87 -12.02 7.28 -11.12
C ALA A 87 -11.44 5.91 -10.72
N TRP A 88 -10.45 5.42 -11.47
CA TRP A 88 -9.75 4.17 -11.14
C TRP A 88 -8.97 4.27 -9.82
N ILE A 89 -8.23 5.37 -9.59
CA ILE A 89 -7.48 5.58 -8.34
C ILE A 89 -8.44 5.68 -7.14
N LEU A 90 -9.59 6.33 -7.30
CA LEU A 90 -10.60 6.49 -6.26
C LEU A 90 -11.46 5.22 -6.07
N GLY A 91 -11.36 4.23 -6.96
CA GLY A 91 -12.10 2.98 -6.88
C GLY A 91 -13.56 3.08 -7.33
N GLU A 92 -13.91 4.12 -8.10
CA GLU A 92 -15.28 4.37 -8.57
C GLU A 92 -15.70 3.46 -9.74
N ASP A 93 -14.73 2.81 -10.40
CA ASP A 93 -14.90 2.01 -11.62
C ASP A 93 -14.93 0.48 -11.36
N GLN A 94 -15.04 0.03 -10.10
CA GLN A 94 -15.02 -1.40 -9.75
C GLN A 94 -16.44 -2.01 -9.86
N PRO A 95 -16.67 -3.02 -10.73
CA PRO A 95 -17.91 -3.78 -10.70
C PRO A 95 -18.01 -4.57 -9.39
N GLU A 96 -19.17 -4.50 -8.73
CA GLU A 96 -19.48 -5.31 -7.54
C GLU A 96 -19.19 -6.78 -7.84
N THR A 97 -18.21 -7.35 -7.14
CA THR A 97 -17.93 -8.79 -7.27
C THR A 97 -19.00 -9.51 -6.46
N GLU A 98 -20.07 -9.95 -7.11
CA GLU A 98 -21.04 -10.87 -6.52
C GLU A 98 -20.32 -12.14 -6.10
N ILE A 99 -20.10 -12.30 -4.80
CA ILE A 99 -19.67 -13.56 -4.20
C ILE A 99 -20.92 -14.45 -4.18
N SER A 100 -21.13 -15.24 -5.22
CA SER A 100 -22.06 -16.36 -5.19
C SER A 100 -21.52 -17.41 -4.24
N GLY A 101 -22.12 -17.51 -3.05
CA GLY A 101 -21.98 -18.67 -2.19
C GLY A 101 -22.73 -19.84 -2.83
N GLU A 102 -22.03 -20.91 -3.16
CA GLU A 102 -22.62 -22.22 -3.42
C GLU A 102 -22.68 -22.97 -2.09
N ASP A 103 -23.90 -23.39 -1.73
CA ASP A 103 -24.24 -24.31 -0.63
C ASP A 103 -23.76 -25.74 -0.89
#